data_AF-A0A961IWC3-F1
#
_entry.id   AF-A0A961IWC3-F1
#
_cell.length_a   1.000
_cell.length_b   1.000
_cell.length_c   1.000
_cell.angle_alpha   90.00
_cell.angle_beta   90.00
_cell.angle_gamma   90.00
#
_symmetry.space_group_name_H-M   'P 1'
#
loop_
_entity.id
_entity.type
_entity.pdbx_description
1 polymer ?
#
loop_
_entity_poly.entity_id
_entity_poly.type
_entity_poly.pdbx_seq_one_letter_code
_entity_poly.pdbx_strand_id
1 'polypeptide(L)'
;VAIYDLLEDNSFAPAPRGDQPAPDGPYALTLAIRDKRLVFEIATEAGDPAGAFHLSLGPFRQVVKDYFQIWKAYYEAVKSLPPAQIETIDMARRGIHNEGARVLMERLEGKAEIDLDTARRLFTLICVLWG
;
A
#
# COMPACT_ATOMS: atom_id res chain seq x y z
N VAL A 1 -3.21 8.65 9.81
CA VAL A 1 -4.12 7.50 9.74
C VAL A 1 -3.36 6.30 9.20
N ALA A 2 -3.08 6.17 7.89
CA ALA A 2 -2.44 4.96 7.32
C ALA A 2 -1.16 4.45 8.04
N ILE A 3 -0.18 5.31 8.39
CA ILE A 3 1.03 4.88 9.11
C ILE A 3 0.69 4.39 10.53
N TYR A 4 -0.15 5.12 11.25
CA TYR A 4 -0.54 4.76 12.61
C TYR A 4 -1.29 3.42 12.62
N ASP A 5 -2.28 3.27 11.73
CA ASP A 5 -3.05 2.03 11.62
C ASP A 5 -2.16 0.84 11.22
N LEU A 6 -1.12 1.06 10.39
CA LEU A 6 -0.14 0.01 10.07
C LEU A 6 0.70 -0.40 11.28
N LEU A 7 1.08 0.56 12.13
CA LEU A 7 1.87 0.27 13.33
C LEU A 7 1.04 -0.45 14.40
N GLU A 8 -0.26 -0.18 14.48
CA GLU A 8 -1.17 -0.88 15.39
C GLU A 8 -1.58 -2.27 14.88
N ASP A 9 -1.85 -2.40 13.59
CA ASP A 9 -2.44 -3.61 13.01
C ASP A 9 -1.94 -3.82 11.57
N ASN A 10 -1.18 -4.88 11.35
CA ASN A 10 -0.71 -5.29 10.04
C ASN A 10 -0.42 -6.79 9.97
N SER A 11 -0.40 -7.30 8.74
CA SER A 11 0.09 -8.63 8.39
C SER A 11 1.09 -8.51 7.25
N PHE A 12 2.34 -8.89 7.51
CA PHE A 12 3.41 -8.87 6.53
C PHE A 12 4.35 -10.07 6.72
N ALA A 13 4.29 -11.02 5.80
CA ALA A 13 5.13 -12.21 5.79
C ALA A 13 5.94 -12.28 4.48
N PRO A 14 7.23 -11.92 4.47
CA PRO A 14 8.07 -12.04 3.29
C PRO A 14 8.26 -13.52 2.90
N ALA A 15 8.28 -13.77 1.59
CA ALA A 15 8.50 -15.11 1.07
C ALA A 15 9.95 -15.57 1.32
N PRO A 16 10.19 -16.88 1.52
CA PRO A 16 11.53 -17.45 1.62
C PRO A 16 12.38 -17.14 0.38
N ARG A 17 13.70 -17.06 0.58
CA ARG A 17 14.66 -16.82 -0.51
C ARG A 17 15.42 -18.10 -0.81
N GLY A 18 14.98 -18.83 -1.84
CA GLY A 18 15.53 -20.15 -2.16
C GLY A 18 15.33 -21.09 -0.98
N ASP A 19 16.41 -21.73 -0.52
CA ASP A 19 16.37 -22.66 0.62
C ASP A 19 16.46 -21.96 1.99
N GLN A 20 16.58 -20.62 2.02
CA GLN A 20 16.66 -19.86 3.27
C GLN A 20 15.27 -19.40 3.71
N PRO A 21 14.81 -19.77 4.92
CA PRO A 21 13.58 -19.24 5.46
C PRO A 21 13.71 -17.72 5.65
N ALA A 22 12.58 -17.02 5.57
CA ALA A 22 12.54 -15.63 6.00
C ALA A 22 12.88 -15.55 7.51
N PRO A 23 13.70 -14.59 7.97
CA PRO A 23 13.93 -14.36 9.40
C PRO A 23 12.61 -14.12 10.12
N ASP A 24 12.48 -14.50 11.38
CA ASP A 24 11.28 -14.14 12.14
C ASP A 24 11.16 -12.61 12.29
N GLY A 25 9.94 -12.10 12.21
CA GLY A 25 9.64 -10.69 12.48
C GLY A 25 9.77 -10.33 13.97
N PRO A 26 9.59 -9.05 14.34
CA PRO A 26 9.06 -7.96 13.51
C PRO A 26 10.10 -7.39 12.52
N TYR A 27 9.59 -6.78 11.45
CA TYR A 27 10.42 -6.18 10.40
C TYR A 27 10.30 -4.65 10.39
N ALA A 28 11.39 -3.99 10.02
CA ALA A 28 11.35 -2.60 9.55
C ALA A 28 11.18 -2.58 8.03
N LEU A 29 10.04 -2.08 7.55
CA LEU A 29 9.74 -1.94 6.13
C LEU A 29 10.00 -0.50 5.66
N THR A 30 10.88 -0.34 4.68
CA THR A 30 11.07 0.93 3.96
C THR A 30 10.39 0.86 2.59
N LEU A 31 9.53 1.84 2.32
CA LEU A 31 8.88 2.05 1.02
C LEU A 31 9.50 3.25 0.32
N ALA A 32 9.89 3.09 -0.95
CA ALA A 32 10.41 4.19 -1.75
C ALA A 32 10.06 4.04 -3.23
N ILE A 33 10.11 5.13 -3.99
CA ILE A 33 10.14 5.09 -5.45
C ILE A 33 11.56 5.41 -5.93
N ARG A 34 12.18 4.49 -6.66
CA ARG A 34 13.51 4.66 -7.26
C ARG A 34 13.47 4.17 -8.71
N ASP A 35 14.02 4.94 -9.65
CA ASP A 35 14.08 4.58 -11.08
C ASP A 35 12.75 4.07 -11.67
N LYS A 36 11.64 4.73 -11.34
CA LYS A 36 10.26 4.36 -11.73
C LYS A 36 9.86 2.94 -11.28
N ARG A 37 10.39 2.48 -10.14
CA ARG A 37 10.01 1.24 -9.45
C ARG A 37 9.62 1.55 -8.01
N LEU A 38 8.63 0.81 -7.52
CA LEU A 38 8.29 0.78 -6.11
C LEU A 38 9.22 -0.21 -5.41
N VAL A 39 9.97 0.27 -4.44
CA VAL A 39 10.98 -0.46 -3.70
C VAL A 39 10.44 -0.77 -2.31
N PHE A 40 10.47 -2.05 -1.95
CA PHE A 40 10.31 -2.53 -0.59
C PHE A 40 11.68 -2.99 -0.10
N GLU A 41 12.21 -2.36 0.94
CA GLU A 41 13.40 -2.81 1.67
C GLU A 41 12.95 -3.30 3.03
N ILE A 42 13.41 -4.48 3.43
CA ILE A 42 13.01 -5.19 4.63
C ILE A 42 14.26 -5.38 5.46
N ALA A 43 14.22 -4.89 6.70
CA ALA A 43 15.23 -5.15 7.70
C ALA A 43 14.62 -5.86 8.91
N THR A 44 15.42 -6.61 9.64
CA THR A 44 15.06 -7.09 10.98
C THR A 44 14.93 -5.91 11.94
N GLU A 45 14.38 -6.14 13.13
CA GLU A 45 14.34 -5.13 14.19
C GLU A 45 15.75 -4.62 14.58
N ALA A 46 16.78 -5.46 14.45
CA ALA A 46 18.18 -5.08 14.68
C ALA A 46 18.79 -4.22 13.55
N GLY A 47 18.07 -4.03 12.45
CA GLY A 47 18.52 -3.28 11.28
C GLY A 47 19.25 -4.12 10.23
N ASP A 48 19.34 -5.44 10.41
CA ASP A 48 19.99 -6.32 9.45
C ASP A 48 19.13 -6.50 8.19
N PRO A 49 19.71 -6.47 6.98
CA PRO A 49 18.96 -6.70 5.75
C PRO A 49 18.28 -8.07 5.73
N ALA A 50 16.94 -8.10 5.72
CA ALA A 50 16.12 -9.30 5.64
C ALA A 50 15.59 -9.54 4.22
N GLY A 51 15.51 -8.49 3.40
CA GLY A 51 15.07 -8.62 2.03
C GLY A 51 14.88 -7.31 1.30
N ALA A 52 14.70 -7.39 -0.01
CA ALA A 52 14.26 -6.30 -0.84
C ALA A 52 13.63 -6.87 -2.12
N PHE A 53 12.60 -6.19 -2.62
CA PHE A 53 12.05 -6.46 -3.94
C PHE A 53 11.54 -5.17 -4.59
N HIS A 54 11.64 -5.15 -5.92
CA HIS A 54 11.28 -4.00 -6.74
C HIS A 54 10.09 -4.34 -7.63
N LEU A 55 9.05 -3.53 -7.56
CA LEU A 55 7.83 -3.67 -8.35
C LEU A 55 7.83 -2.63 -9.47
N SER A 56 7.45 -3.04 -10.68
CA SER A 56 7.15 -2.09 -11.75
C SER A 56 6.01 -1.19 -11.32
N LEU A 57 6.14 0.12 -11.54
CA LEU A 57 5.05 1.07 -11.30
C LEU A 57 3.93 0.94 -12.34
N GLY A 58 4.21 0.40 -13.53
CA GLY A 58 3.26 0.32 -14.65
C GLY A 58 1.84 -0.15 -14.26
N PRO A 59 1.69 -1.29 -13.55
CA PRO A 59 0.40 -1.81 -13.10
C PRO A 59 -0.41 -0.87 -12.20
N PHE A 60 0.23 0.02 -11.45
CA PHE A 60 -0.45 0.92 -10.51
C PHE A 60 -0.95 2.21 -11.15
N ARG A 61 -0.50 2.54 -12.38
CA ARG A 61 -0.74 3.86 -12.99
C ARG A 61 -2.20 4.27 -13.03
N GLN A 62 -3.08 3.36 -13.46
CA GLN A 62 -4.49 3.66 -13.63
C GLN A 62 -5.18 3.86 -12.27
N VAL A 63 -4.99 2.93 -11.33
CA VAL A 63 -5.62 3.02 -10.01
C VAL A 63 -5.12 4.21 -9.18
N VAL A 64 -3.84 4.59 -9.32
CA VAL A 64 -3.29 5.80 -8.70
C VAL A 64 -3.91 7.07 -9.31
N LYS A 65 -4.10 7.11 -10.63
CA LYS A 65 -4.79 8.23 -11.30
C LYS A 65 -6.22 8.35 -10.78
N ASP A 66 -6.95 7.24 -10.67
CA ASP A 66 -8.32 7.21 -10.18
C ASP A 66 -8.40 7.60 -8.70
N TYR A 67 -7.40 7.22 -7.89
CA TYR A 67 -7.24 7.64 -6.50
C TYR A 67 -7.17 9.17 -6.38
N PHE A 68 -6.32 9.83 -7.16
CA PHE A 68 -6.21 11.29 -7.10
C PHE A 68 -7.48 12.00 -7.57
N GLN A 69 -8.19 11.45 -8.55
CA GLN A 69 -9.48 11.99 -9.00
C GLN A 69 -10.55 11.90 -7.92
N ILE A 70 -10.70 10.73 -7.28
CA ILE A 70 -11.69 10.56 -6.22
C ILE A 70 -11.32 11.31 -4.95
N TRP A 71 -10.02 11.41 -4.62
CA TRP A 71 -9.54 12.23 -3.51
C TRP A 71 -9.92 13.70 -3.70
N LYS A 72 -9.70 14.25 -4.90
CA LYS A 72 -10.10 15.62 -5.22
C LYS A 72 -11.61 15.83 -5.10
N ALA A 73 -12.40 14.91 -5.65
CA ALA A 73 -13.86 14.97 -5.56
C ALA A 73 -14.34 14.92 -4.09
N TYR A 74 -13.79 14.00 -3.30
CA TYR A 74 -14.10 13.88 -1.88
C TYR A 74 -13.71 15.14 -1.10
N TYR A 75 -12.50 15.64 -1.31
CA TYR A 75 -11.97 16.81 -0.61
C TYR A 75 -12.80 18.08 -0.87
N GLU A 76 -13.34 18.25 -2.08
CA GLU A 76 -14.25 19.36 -2.37
C GLU A 76 -15.67 19.14 -1.83
N ALA A 77 -16.15 17.90 -1.85
CA ALA A 77 -17.47 17.56 -1.36
C ALA A 77 -17.60 17.75 0.16
N VAL A 78 -16.62 17.32 0.96
CA VAL A 78 -16.67 17.46 2.43
C VAL A 78 -16.68 18.90 2.93
N LYS A 79 -16.24 19.86 2.09
CA LYS A 79 -16.27 21.29 2.43
C LYS A 79 -17.65 21.92 2.24
N SER A 80 -18.49 21.34 1.39
CA SER A 80 -19.67 22.01 0.85
C SER A 80 -20.96 21.21 1.00
N LEU A 81 -20.88 19.89 1.17
CA LEU A 81 -22.03 18.99 1.18
C LEU A 81 -22.24 18.34 2.55
N PRO A 82 -23.50 18.10 2.95
CA PRO A 82 -23.80 17.30 4.14
C PRO A 82 -23.32 15.84 4.01
N PRO A 83 -23.04 15.14 5.13
CA PRO A 83 -22.59 13.74 5.12
C PRO A 83 -23.45 12.77 4.29
N ALA A 84 -24.78 12.94 4.31
CA ALA A 84 -25.68 12.09 3.52
C ALA A 84 -25.47 12.23 1.99
N GLN A 85 -24.89 13.35 1.52
CA GLN A 85 -24.65 13.60 0.11
C GLN A 85 -23.24 13.19 -0.35
N ILE A 86 -22.34 12.86 0.57
CA ILE A 86 -20.98 12.38 0.23
C ILE A 86 -20.86 10.86 0.27
N GLU A 87 -21.88 10.14 0.73
CA GLU A 87 -21.85 8.68 0.91
C GLU A 87 -21.47 7.92 -0.39
N THR A 88 -22.02 8.33 -1.54
CA THR A 88 -21.68 7.74 -2.83
C THR A 88 -20.21 7.97 -3.20
N ILE A 89 -19.67 9.15 -2.91
CA ILE A 89 -18.25 9.48 -3.13
C ILE A 89 -17.38 8.66 -2.19
N ASP A 90 -17.81 8.49 -0.93
CA ASP A 90 -17.15 7.65 0.06
C ASP A 90 -17.11 6.18 -0.35
N MET A 91 -18.20 5.65 -0.89
CA MET A 91 -18.25 4.29 -1.45
C MET A 91 -17.27 4.12 -2.61
N ALA A 92 -17.25 5.08 -3.54
CA ALA A 92 -16.31 5.07 -4.66
C ALA A 92 -14.86 5.15 -4.17
N ARG A 93 -14.57 6.00 -3.16
CA ARG A 93 -13.23 6.08 -2.54
C ARG A 93 -12.79 4.75 -1.97
N ARG A 94 -13.66 4.08 -1.19
CA ARG A 94 -13.38 2.73 -0.65
C ARG A 94 -13.14 1.72 -1.78
N GLY A 95 -13.90 1.82 -2.87
CA GLY A 95 -13.71 1.00 -4.07
C GLY A 95 -12.30 1.15 -4.65
N ILE A 96 -11.80 2.37 -4.79
CA ILE A 96 -10.44 2.61 -5.31
C ILE A 96 -9.36 2.08 -4.38
N HIS A 97 -9.51 2.22 -3.05
CA HIS A 97 -8.57 1.61 -2.11
C HIS A 97 -8.55 0.09 -2.19
N ASN A 98 -9.73 -0.54 -2.38
CA ASN A 98 -9.81 -2.00 -2.57
C ASN A 98 -9.11 -2.45 -3.84
N GLU A 99 -9.30 -1.71 -4.92
CA GLU A 99 -8.67 -2.03 -6.20
C GLU A 99 -7.15 -1.89 -6.10
N GLY A 100 -6.66 -0.78 -5.53
CA GLY A 100 -5.23 -0.56 -5.34
C GLY A 100 -4.59 -1.61 -4.43
N ALA A 101 -5.31 -2.04 -3.40
CA ALA A 101 -4.89 -3.12 -2.51
C ALA A 101 -4.78 -4.47 -3.25
N ARG A 102 -5.75 -4.83 -4.09
CA ARG A 102 -5.69 -6.06 -4.91
C ARG A 102 -4.54 -6.04 -5.89
N VAL A 103 -4.35 -4.94 -6.62
CA VAL A 103 -3.20 -4.76 -7.52
C VAL A 103 -1.90 -4.96 -6.72
N LEU A 104 -1.78 -4.36 -5.54
CA LEU A 104 -0.60 -4.55 -4.69
C LEU A 104 -0.38 -6.02 -4.30
N MET A 105 -1.42 -6.70 -3.82
CA MET A 105 -1.35 -8.12 -3.45
C MET A 105 -0.91 -9.00 -4.63
N GLU A 106 -1.50 -8.80 -5.82
CA GLU A 106 -1.10 -9.51 -7.05
C GLU A 106 0.37 -9.25 -7.41
N ARG A 107 0.86 -8.01 -7.23
CA ARG A 107 2.28 -7.69 -7.48
C ARG A 107 3.21 -8.34 -6.44
N LEU A 108 2.71 -8.57 -5.23
CA LEU A 108 3.44 -9.19 -4.12
C LEU A 108 3.43 -10.72 -4.15
N GLU A 109 2.64 -11.37 -5.02
CA GLU A 109 2.68 -12.82 -5.19
C GLU A 109 4.12 -13.33 -5.35
N GLY A 110 4.44 -14.35 -4.55
CA GLY A 110 5.78 -14.95 -4.46
C GLY A 110 6.86 -14.07 -3.81
N LYS A 111 6.50 -12.92 -3.21
CA LYS A 111 7.45 -11.98 -2.57
C LYS A 111 7.09 -11.68 -1.12
N ALA A 112 5.82 -11.44 -0.85
CA ALA A 112 5.29 -11.28 0.51
C ALA A 112 3.79 -11.59 0.53
N GLU A 113 3.32 -12.17 1.61
CA GLU A 113 1.91 -12.30 1.93
C GLU A 113 1.50 -11.14 2.85
N ILE A 114 0.39 -10.50 2.49
CA ILE A 114 -0.24 -9.43 3.28
C ILE A 114 -1.76 -9.61 3.23
N ASP A 115 -2.46 -9.16 4.26
CA ASP A 115 -3.92 -9.09 4.21
C ASP A 115 -4.42 -7.85 3.46
N LEU A 116 -5.74 -7.81 3.22
CA LEU A 116 -6.36 -6.73 2.47
C LEU A 116 -6.25 -5.37 3.18
N ASP A 117 -6.31 -5.34 4.50
CA ASP A 117 -6.29 -4.08 5.26
C ASP A 117 -4.88 -3.48 5.28
N THR A 118 -3.86 -4.30 5.47
CA THR A 118 -2.45 -3.95 5.28
C THR A 118 -2.22 -3.47 3.85
N ALA A 119 -2.73 -4.18 2.84
CA ALA A 119 -2.61 -3.79 1.45
C ALA A 119 -3.26 -2.42 1.14
N ARG A 120 -4.44 -2.12 1.69
CA ARG A 120 -5.10 -0.81 1.55
C ARG A 120 -4.27 0.32 2.18
N ARG A 121 -3.72 0.08 3.37
CA ARG A 121 -2.90 1.06 4.09
C ARG A 121 -1.58 1.30 3.34
N LEU A 122 -0.90 0.24 2.88
CA LEU A 122 0.30 0.34 2.05
C LEU A 122 0.02 1.04 0.71
N PHE A 123 -1.10 0.72 0.04
CA PHE A 123 -1.52 1.41 -1.19
C PHE A 123 -1.68 2.92 -0.96
N THR A 124 -2.25 3.31 0.19
CA THR A 124 -2.36 4.73 0.55
C THR A 124 -0.99 5.40 0.66
N LEU A 125 0.00 4.75 1.28
CA LEU A 125 1.38 5.26 1.33
C LEU A 125 2.02 5.32 -0.05
N ILE A 126 1.79 4.32 -0.90
CA ILE A 126 2.29 4.29 -2.29
C ILE A 126 1.74 5.48 -3.08
N CYS A 127 0.45 5.81 -2.95
CA CYS A 127 -0.12 6.99 -3.59
C CYS A 127 0.57 8.29 -3.15
N VAL A 128 0.92 8.41 -1.86
CA VAL A 128 1.68 9.57 -1.34
C VAL A 128 3.11 9.63 -1.88
N LEU A 129 3.76 8.49 -2.07
CA LEU A 129 5.10 8.44 -2.67
C LEU A 129 5.08 8.74 -4.18
N TRP A 130 3.96 8.50 -4.84
CA TRP A 130 3.82 8.61 -6.29
C TRP A 130 3.79 10.04 -6.80
N GLY A 131 3.21 10.97 -6.04
CA GLY A 131 2.94 12.33 -6.47
C GLY A 131 2.74 13.30 -5.32
#